data_AF-A0A4Q1VVC3-F1
#
_entry.id   AF-A0A4Q1VVC3-F1
#
_cell.length_a   1.000
_cell.length_b   1.000
_cell.length_c   1.000
_cell.angle_alpha   90.00
_cell.angle_beta   90.00
_cell.angle_gamma   90.00
#
_symmetry.space_group_name_H-M   'P 1'
#
loop_
_entity.id
_entity.type
_entity.pdbx_description
1 polymer ?
#
loop_
_entity_poly.entity_id
_entity_poly.type
_entity_poly.pdbx_seq_one_letter_code
_entity_poly.pdbx_strand_id
1 'polypeptide(L)'
;MTEARPFHVLIDIDRDRFHARLREIEAWLAEWQVDAEVGSVLGNSGKVRVRFADERASYAFQRCHGGRPVLADEIRASKIADAADESLYDQLARDYPD
;
A
#
# COMPACT_ATOMS: atom_id res chain seq x y z
N MET A 1 14.22 -13.03 2.86
CA MET A 1 13.99 -11.85 3.70
C MET A 1 12.52 -11.84 4.07
N THR A 2 12.17 -12.08 5.33
CA THR A 2 10.79 -12.06 5.81
C THR A 2 10.27 -10.63 5.68
N GLU A 3 9.14 -10.42 5.01
CA GLU A 3 8.53 -9.08 4.98
C GLU A 3 8.18 -8.66 6.41
N ALA A 4 8.72 -7.52 6.85
CA ALA A 4 8.47 -6.99 8.19
C ALA A 4 6.98 -6.66 8.43
N ARG A 5 6.21 -6.45 7.36
CA ARG A 5 4.78 -6.10 7.39
C ARG A 5 4.01 -6.92 6.34
N PRO A 6 3.64 -8.17 6.64
CA PRO A 6 3.04 -9.08 5.65
C PRO A 6 1.52 -8.86 5.47
N PHE A 7 0.86 -8.12 6.37
CA PHE A 7 -0.59 -7.90 6.32
C PHE A 7 -0.90 -6.56 5.65
N HIS A 8 -1.59 -6.59 4.51
CA HIS A 8 -1.83 -5.39 3.70
C HIS A 8 -3.33 -5.19 3.54
N VAL A 9 -3.80 -3.96 3.70
CA VAL A 9 -5.20 -3.58 3.47
C VAL A 9 -5.23 -2.49 2.41
N LEU A 10 -6.05 -2.69 1.36
CA LEU A 10 -6.25 -1.71 0.30
C LEU A 10 -7.61 -1.04 0.46
N ILE A 11 -7.62 0.29 0.40
CA ILE A 11 -8.83 1.12 0.45
C ILE A 11 -8.89 1.95 -0.83
N ASP A 12 -10.03 1.86 -1.52
CA ASP A 12 -10.39 2.77 -2.60
C ASP A 12 -11.04 4.03 -2.01
N ILE A 13 -10.53 5.20 -2.39
CA ILE A 13 -10.97 6.50 -1.89
C ILE A 13 -11.22 7.42 -3.08
N ASP A 14 -12.38 8.08 -3.06
CA ASP A 14 -12.67 9.15 -4.02
C ASP A 14 -11.63 10.26 -3.93
N ARG A 15 -11.20 10.76 -5.08
CA ARG A 15 -10.14 11.77 -5.19
C ARG A 15 -10.44 13.01 -4.35
N ASP A 16 -11.69 13.47 -4.35
CA ASP A 16 -12.13 14.66 -3.62
C ASP A 16 -12.06 14.49 -2.09
N ARG A 17 -12.10 13.23 -1.61
CA ARG A 17 -12.04 12.88 -0.18
C ARG A 17 -10.69 12.31 0.24
N PHE A 18 -9.75 12.18 -0.69
CA PHE A 18 -8.50 11.48 -0.47
C PHE A 18 -7.72 12.02 0.73
N HIS A 19 -7.47 13.32 0.78
CA HIS A 19 -6.72 13.94 1.87
C HIS A 19 -7.45 13.87 3.21
N ALA A 20 -8.77 14.03 3.22
CA ALA A 20 -9.57 13.92 4.44
C ALA A 20 -9.51 12.49 5.00
N ARG A 21 -9.72 11.48 4.15
CA ARG A 21 -9.65 10.08 4.56
C ARG A 21 -8.25 9.62 4.92
N LEU A 22 -7.22 10.12 4.25
CA LEU A 22 -5.82 9.84 4.63
C LEU A 22 -5.55 10.33 6.05
N ARG A 23 -5.96 11.56 6.39
CA ARG A 23 -5.82 12.09 7.76
C ARG A 23 -6.60 11.30 8.80
N GLU A 24 -7.81 10.84 8.48
CA GLU A 24 -8.59 9.98 9.37
C GLU A 24 -7.89 8.63 9.63
N ILE A 25 -7.28 8.04 8.60
CA ILE A 25 -6.50 6.81 8.72
C ILE A 25 -5.25 7.05 9.59
N GLU A 26 -4.49 8.12 9.31
CA GLU A 26 -3.30 8.48 10.09
C GLU A 26 -3.64 8.76 11.56
N ALA A 27 -4.75 9.46 11.82
CA ALA A 27 -5.23 9.74 13.17
C ALA A 27 -5.60 8.46 13.92
N TRP A 28 -6.32 7.53 13.28
CA TRP A 28 -6.64 6.24 13.88
C TRP A 28 -5.38 5.43 14.20
N LEU A 29 -4.42 5.37 13.27
CA LEU A 29 -3.16 4.66 13.50
C LEU A 29 -2.38 5.26 14.68
N ALA A 30 -2.36 6.58 14.80
CA ALA A 30 -1.70 7.28 15.90
C ALA A 30 -2.41 7.08 17.24
N GLU A 31 -3.75 7.16 17.27
CA GLU A 31 -4.57 6.97 18.47
C GLU A 31 -4.38 5.58 19.07
N TRP A 32 -4.36 4.55 18.23
CA TRP A 32 -4.19 3.16 18.64
C TRP A 32 -2.72 2.72 18.72
N GLN A 33 -1.78 3.63 18.43
CA GLN A 33 -0.32 3.37 18.40
C GLN A 33 0.06 2.15 17.56
N VAL A 34 -0.61 1.98 16.42
CA VAL A 34 -0.40 0.83 15.54
C VAL A 34 0.83 1.08 14.67
N ASP A 35 1.81 0.18 14.74
CA ASP A 35 2.94 0.18 13.82
C ASP A 35 2.49 -0.31 12.43
N ALA A 36 2.15 0.67 11.59
CA ALA A 36 1.74 0.46 10.22
C ALA A 36 2.44 1.45 9.29
N GLU A 37 2.56 1.05 8.03
CA GLU A 37 3.06 1.91 6.97
C GLU A 37 1.97 2.22 5.96
N VAL A 38 1.75 3.50 5.70
CA VAL A 38 0.78 3.98 4.74
C VAL A 38 1.49 4.30 3.43
N GLY A 39 1.21 3.50 2.39
CA GLY A 39 1.59 3.78 1.02
C GLY A 39 0.37 4.25 0.23
N SER A 40 0.50 5.30 -0.57
CA SER A 40 -0.62 5.79 -1.37
C SER A 40 -0.25 5.93 -2.83
N VAL A 41 -1.21 5.61 -3.70
CA VAL A 41 -1.10 5.79 -5.15
C VAL A 41 -2.24 6.71 -5.57
N LEU A 42 -1.87 7.92 -6.00
CA LEU A 42 -2.82 8.90 -6.52
C LEU A 42 -2.98 8.67 -8.03
N GLY A 43 -4.00 7.90 -8.42
CA GLY A 43 -4.42 7.71 -9.82
C GLY A 43 -5.71 8.48 -10.13
N ASN A 44 -6.47 8.01 -11.12
CA ASN A 44 -7.80 8.55 -11.44
C ASN A 44 -8.83 8.31 -10.32
N SER A 45 -8.61 7.27 -9.51
CA SER A 45 -9.14 7.06 -8.17
C SER A 45 -7.97 6.92 -7.19
N GLY A 46 -8.13 7.42 -5.96
CA GLY A 46 -7.07 7.36 -4.95
C GLY A 46 -7.08 6.01 -4.26
N LYS A 47 -5.96 5.28 -4.29
CA LYS A 47 -5.83 4.02 -3.53
C LYS A 47 -4.85 4.20 -2.40
N VAL A 48 -5.24 3.77 -1.21
CA VAL A 48 -4.38 3.75 -0.03
C VAL A 48 -4.14 2.30 0.37
N ARG A 49 -2.86 1.92 0.43
CA ARG A 49 -2.40 0.64 0.94
C ARG A 49 -1.80 0.85 2.32
N VAL A 50 -2.37 0.22 3.33
CA VAL A 50 -1.81 0.22 4.69
C VAL A 50 -1.22 -1.15 4.99
N ARG A 51 0.04 -1.17 5.43
CA ARG A 51 0.80 -2.39 5.73
C ARG A 51 1.01 -2.52 7.23
N PHE A 52 0.69 -3.66 7.80
CA PHE A 52 0.75 -3.95 9.23
C PHE A 52 1.74 -5.08 9.51
N ALA A 53 2.44 -4.98 10.65
CA ALA A 53 3.23 -6.08 11.20
C ALA A 53 2.35 -7.14 11.87
N ASP A 54 1.19 -6.74 12.41
CA ASP A 54 0.29 -7.59 13.19
C ASP A 54 -1.05 -7.84 12.47
N GLU A 55 -1.51 -9.09 12.47
CA GLU A 55 -2.75 -9.52 11.81
C GLU A 55 -3.99 -8.88 12.45
N ARG A 56 -4.02 -8.78 13.78
CA ARG A 56 -5.17 -8.25 14.53
C ARG A 56 -5.34 -6.76 14.27
N ALA A 57 -4.22 -6.03 14.16
CA ALA A 57 -4.23 -4.63 13.78
C ALA A 57 -4.83 -4.45 12.37
N SER A 58 -4.42 -5.30 11.41
CA SER A 58 -4.97 -5.26 10.05
C SER A 58 -6.47 -5.57 10.01
N TYR A 59 -6.92 -6.53 10.82
CA TYR A 59 -8.32 -6.91 10.93
C TYR A 59 -9.17 -5.80 11.56
N ALA A 60 -8.69 -5.20 12.65
CA ALA A 60 -9.35 -4.08 13.31
C ALA A 60 -9.48 -2.88 12.36
N PHE A 61 -8.40 -2.55 11.66
CA PHE A 61 -8.39 -1.48 10.66
C PHE A 61 -9.42 -1.73 9.55
N GLN A 62 -9.45 -2.96 8.99
CA GLN A 62 -10.42 -3.35 7.97
C GLN A 62 -11.86 -3.16 8.46
N ARG A 63 -12.14 -3.50 9.72
CA ARG A 63 -13.48 -3.37 10.31
C ARG A 63 -13.88 -1.90 10.53
N CYS A 64 -12.93 -1.02 10.82
CA CYS A 64 -13.18 0.40 11.08
C CYS A 64 -13.29 1.24 9.79
N HIS A 65 -12.37 1.04 8.85
CA HIS A 65 -12.25 1.89 7.66
C HIS A 65 -12.83 1.26 6.39
N GLY A 66 -13.14 -0.04 6.43
CA GLY A 66 -13.41 -0.84 5.24
C GLY A 66 -12.12 -1.16 4.48
N GLY A 67 -12.28 -1.77 3.31
CA GLY A 67 -11.16 -2.16 2.46
C GLY A 67 -11.01 -3.68 2.32
N ARG A 68 -10.18 -4.05 1.34
CA ARG A 68 -9.93 -5.45 0.98
C ARG A 68 -8.55 -5.87 1.50
N PRO A 69 -8.43 -7.03 2.17
CA PRO A 69 -7.13 -7.57 2.53
C PRO A 69 -6.46 -8.02 1.23
N VAL A 70 -5.23 -7.58 1.02
CA VAL A 70 -4.43 -8.00 -0.13
C VAL A 70 -3.80 -9.33 0.22
N LEU A 71 -4.03 -10.34 -0.62
CA LEU A 71 -3.46 -11.67 -0.39
C LEU A 71 -1.96 -11.64 -0.66
N ALA A 72 -1.20 -12.46 0.06
CA ALA A 72 0.25 -12.57 -0.11
C ALA A 72 0.66 -12.90 -1.56
N ASP A 73 -0.18 -13.63 -2.30
CA ASP A 73 0.05 -13.92 -3.72
C ASP A 73 -0.17 -12.69 -4.62
N GLU A 74 -1.11 -11.80 -4.31
CA GLU A 74 -1.30 -10.54 -5.04
C GLU A 74 -0.12 -9.58 -4.79
N ILE A 75 0.43 -9.57 -3.57
CA ILE A 75 1.67 -8.82 -3.25
C ILE A 75 2.86 -9.38 -4.02
N ARG A 76 3.00 -10.71 -4.09
CA ARG A 76 4.08 -11.35 -4.84
C ARG A 76 3.97 -11.06 -6.34
N ALA A 77 2.76 -11.12 -6.90
CA ALA A 77 2.51 -10.78 -8.30
C ALA A 77 2.85 -9.32 -8.62
N SER A 78 2.46 -8.39 -7.74
CA SER A 78 2.81 -6.96 -7.90
C SER A 78 4.32 -6.73 -7.81
N LYS A 79 5.02 -7.39 -6.88
CA LYS A 79 6.50 -7.29 -6.79
C LYS A 79 7.20 -7.80 -8.05
N ILE A 80 6.67 -8.85 -8.67
CA ILE A 80 7.20 -9.37 -9.93
C ILE A 80 6.97 -8.35 -11.06
N ALA A 81 5.82 -7.68 -11.08
CA ALA A 81 5.52 -6.63 -12.05
C ALA A 81 6.43 -5.40 -11.88
N ASP A 82 6.61 -4.92 -10.64
CA ASP A 82 7.48 -3.76 -10.36
C ASP A 82 8.95 -4.05 -10.72
N ALA A 83 9.45 -5.28 -10.45
CA ALA A 83 10.79 -5.69 -10.84
C ALA A 83 10.97 -5.80 -12.38
N ALA A 84 9.90 -6.09 -13.11
CA ALA A 84 9.93 -6.09 -14.57
C ALA A 84 10.03 -4.67 -15.15
N ASP A 85 9.43 -3.67 -14.47
CA ASP A 85 9.55 -2.26 -14.85
C ASP A 85 10.96 -1.69 -14.58
N GLU A 86 11.61 -2.03 -13.46
CA GLU A 86 13.03 -1.67 -13.21
C GLU A 86 13.96 -2.20 -14.31
N SER A 87 13.73 -3.42 -14.79
CA SER A 87 14.49 -4.01 -15.90
C SER A 87 14.30 -3.24 -17.22
N LEU A 88 13.19 -2.54 -17.41
CA LEU A 88 12.93 -1.71 -18.59
C LEU A 88 13.74 -0.41 -18.55
N TYR A 89 13.85 0.23 -17.38
CA TYR A 89 14.68 1.43 -17.21
C TYR A 89 16.16 1.12 -17.37
N ASP A 90 16.63 0.01 -16.79
CA ASP A 90 18.01 -0.46 -16.96
C ASP A 90 18.34 -0.79 -18.42
N GLN A 91 17.36 -1.30 -19.18
CA GLN A 91 17.50 -1.51 -20.61
C GLN A 91 17.55 -0.19 -21.38
N LEU A 92 16.67 0.77 -21.07
CA LEU A 92 16.65 2.08 -21.71
C LEU A 92 17.95 2.87 -21.48
N ALA A 93 18.49 2.81 -20.27
CA ALA A 93 19.76 3.45 -19.91
C ALA A 93 20.95 2.86 -20.67
N ARG A 94 20.85 1.58 -21.08
CA ARG A 94 21.86 0.91 -21.89
C ARG A 94 21.73 1.25 -23.39
N ASP A 95 20.51 1.48 -23.86
CA ASP A 95 20.22 1.84 -25.25
C ASP A 95 20.47 3.33 -25.56
N TYR A 96 20.49 4.20 -24.54
CA TYR A 96 20.83 5.63 -24.65
C TYR A 96 21.91 6.03 -23.62
N PRO A 97 23.18 5.64 -23.83
CA PRO A 97 24.28 6.22 -23.09
C PRO A 97 24.53 7.66 -23.58
N ASP A 98 24.73 8.60 -22.64
CA ASP A 98 25.12 10.00 -22.93
C ASP A 98 26.34 10.10 -23.87
#